data_AF-A0A527Y8A9-F1
#
_entry.id   AF-A0A527Y8A9-F1
#
_cell.length_a   1.000
_cell.length_b   1.000
_cell.length_c   1.000
_cell.angle_alpha   90.00
_cell.angle_beta   90.00
_cell.angle_gamma   90.00
#
_symmetry.space_group_name_H-M   'P 1'
#
loop_
_entity.id
_entity.type
_entity.pdbx_description
1 polymer ?
#
loop_
_entity_poly.entity_id
_entity_poly.type
_entity_poly.pdbx_seq_one_letter_code
_entity_poly.pdbx_strand_id
1 'polypeptide(L)' 'DAWLALATPWQLWEFLLNAPRVEIAMHSIHYLDLIRQLLGDPRGVHAKTLGHPGHKVAQTRTSAILDYGDSVRCA' A
#
# COMPACT_ATOMS: atom_id res chain seq x y z
N ASP A 1 -3.23 -17.76 -25.80
CA ASP A 1 -2.84 -18.09 -24.41
C ASP A 1 -1.91 -17.03 -23.85
N ALA A 2 -2.11 -16.61 -22.60
CA ALA A 2 -1.26 -15.64 -21.92
C ALA A 2 -0.49 -16.31 -20.79
N TRP A 3 0.81 -16.05 -20.72
CA TRP A 3 1.68 -16.51 -19.64
C TRP A 3 1.86 -15.39 -18.63
N LEU A 4 1.41 -15.59 -17.38
CA LEU A 4 1.63 -14.65 -16.28
C LEU A 4 2.64 -15.20 -15.28
N ALA A 5 3.62 -14.38 -14.92
CA ALA A 5 4.50 -14.61 -13.79
C ALA A 5 3.80 -14.13 -12.51
N LEU A 6 3.22 -15.06 -11.76
CA LEU A 6 2.50 -14.78 -10.50
C LEU A 6 3.33 -15.09 -9.25
N ALA A 7 4.45 -15.81 -9.42
CA ALA A 7 5.31 -16.18 -8.31
C ALA A 7 6.27 -15.03 -8.00
N THR A 8 6.07 -14.38 -6.85
CA THR A 8 7.04 -13.44 -6.30
C THR A 8 7.99 -14.20 -5.35
N PRO A 9 9.28 -14.33 -5.66
CA PRO A 9 10.24 -15.06 -4.83
C PRO A 9 10.68 -14.24 -3.61
N TRP A 10 9.80 -14.12 -2.60
CA TRP A 10 9.99 -13.27 -1.41
C TRP A 10 11.30 -13.49 -0.66
N GLN A 11 11.86 -14.69 -0.70
CA GLN A 11 13.17 -15.01 -0.10
C GLN A 11 14.34 -14.20 -0.69
N LEU A 12 14.20 -13.65 -1.89
CA LEU A 12 15.24 -12.76 -2.45
C LEU A 12 15.24 -11.37 -1.80
N TRP A 13 14.21 -11.03 -1.04
CA TRP A 13 14.05 -9.74 -0.36
C TRP A 13 13.80 -9.96 1.13
N GLU A 14 14.73 -10.65 1.80
CA GLU A 14 14.60 -11.04 3.23
C GLU A 14 14.31 -9.85 4.16
N PHE A 15 14.81 -8.66 3.85
CA PHE A 15 14.55 -7.45 4.64
C PHE A 15 13.05 -7.12 4.74
N LEU A 16 12.25 -7.46 3.71
CA LEU A 16 10.81 -7.23 3.70
C LEU A 16 10.05 -8.09 4.72
N LEU A 17 10.64 -9.21 5.16
CA LEU A 17 10.03 -10.07 6.17
C LEU A 17 9.97 -9.39 7.54
N ASN A 18 10.90 -8.48 7.83
CA ASN A 18 11.01 -7.79 9.10
C ASN A 18 10.66 -6.29 9.02
N ALA A 19 10.50 -5.75 7.81
CA ALA A 19 10.22 -4.34 7.62
C ALA A 19 8.81 -3.97 8.16
N PRO A 20 8.68 -2.84 8.87
CA PRO A 20 7.37 -2.36 9.31
C PRO A 20 6.60 -1.78 8.13
N ARG A 21 5.28 -2.01 8.08
CA ARG A 21 4.34 -1.36 7.14
C ARG A 21 4.70 -1.57 5.67
N VAL A 22 5.18 -2.78 5.32
CA VAL A 22 5.70 -3.11 3.98
C VAL A 22 4.73 -2.75 2.86
N GLU A 23 3.45 -3.04 3.04
CA GLU A 23 2.48 -2.75 1.98
C GLU A 23 2.41 -1.25 1.66
N ILE A 24 2.30 -0.37 2.67
CA ILE A 24 2.24 1.07 2.44
C ILE A 24 3.59 1.58 1.90
N ALA A 25 4.70 1.16 2.51
CA ALA A 25 6.02 1.69 2.20
C ALA A 25 6.58 1.22 0.85
N MET A 26 6.23 0.01 0.40
CA MET A 26 6.83 -0.60 -0.78
C MET A 26 5.86 -0.78 -1.94
N HIS A 27 4.57 -0.97 -1.69
CA HIS A 27 3.58 -1.21 -2.75
C HIS A 27 2.71 0.02 -3.02
N SER A 28 2.26 0.70 -1.96
CA SER A 28 1.29 1.78 -2.10
C SER A 28 1.90 3.19 -2.10
N ILE A 29 3.20 3.32 -1.81
CA ILE A 29 3.89 4.60 -1.70
C ILE A 29 3.74 5.47 -2.95
N HIS A 30 3.82 4.88 -4.13
CA HIS A 30 3.72 5.60 -5.40
C HIS A 30 2.31 6.13 -5.67
N TYR A 31 1.26 5.41 -5.24
CA TYR A 31 -0.11 5.92 -5.35
C TYR A 31 -0.31 7.11 -4.40
N LEU A 32 0.19 7.02 -3.17
CA LEU A 32 0.10 8.10 -2.20
C LEU A 32 0.87 9.34 -2.65
N ASP A 33 2.07 9.16 -3.21
CA ASP A 33 2.88 10.25 -3.74
C ASP A 33 2.21 10.92 -4.94
N LEU A 34 1.67 10.13 -5.89
CA LEU A 34 0.93 10.66 -7.02
C LEU A 34 -0.31 11.46 -6.59
N ILE A 35 -1.11 10.93 -5.67
CA ILE A 35 -2.29 11.63 -5.15
C ILE A 35 -1.86 12.95 -4.50
N ARG A 36 -0.78 12.94 -3.71
CA ARG A 36 -0.24 14.15 -3.07
C ARG A 36 0.34 15.15 -4.06
N GLN A 37 0.96 14.70 -5.14
CA GLN A 37 1.45 15.57 -6.19
C GLN A 37 0.32 16.34 -6.89
N LEU A 38 -0.86 15.72 -7.01
CA LEU A 38 -2.03 16.33 -7.65
C LEU A 38 -2.86 17.19 -6.70
N LEU A 39 -3.05 16.77 -5.45
CA LEU A 39 -4.00 17.35 -4.51
C LEU A 39 -3.36 18.03 -3.28
N GLY A 40 -2.04 17.92 -3.14
CA GLY A 40 -1.31 18.31 -1.94
C GLY A 40 -1.42 17.28 -0.82
N ASP A 41 -1.10 17.69 0.41
CA ASP A 41 -1.15 16.81 1.58
C ASP A 41 -2.58 16.74 2.16
N PRO A 42 -3.07 15.54 2.53
CA PRO A 42 -4.36 15.40 3.18
C PRO A 42 -4.33 15.98 4.61
N ARG A 43 -5.47 16.48 5.08
CA ARG A 43 -5.68 16.94 6.46
C ARG A 43 -5.58 15.79 7.46
N GLY A 44 -5.95 14.58 7.04
CA GLY A 44 -5.94 13.39 7.86
C GLY A 44 -6.01 12.12 7.03
N VAL A 45 -5.64 11.00 7.65
CA VAL A 45 -5.71 9.68 7.01
C VAL A 45 -6.30 8.68 8.01
N HIS A 46 -7.32 7.95 7.59
CA HIS A 46 -7.79 6.75 8.30
C HIS A 46 -7.41 5.52 7.49
N ALA A 47 -6.60 4.64 8.07
CA ALA A 47 -6.09 3.46 7.37
C ALA A 47 -6.26 2.19 8.20
N LYS A 48 -6.63 1.10 7.51
CA LYS A 48 -6.62 -0.25 8.05
C LYS A 48 -5.72 -1.11 7.18
N THR A 49 -4.70 -1.68 7.81
CA THR A 49 -3.71 -2.51 7.15
C THR A 49 -3.73 -3.92 7.73
N LEU A 50 -3.71 -4.94 6.87
CA LEU A 50 -3.86 -6.34 7.27
C LEU A 50 -2.80 -7.24 6.63
N GLY A 51 -2.32 -8.21 7.42
CA GLY A 51 -1.54 -9.35 6.92
C GLY A 51 -2.42 -10.39 6.23
N HIS A 52 -1.78 -11.36 5.57
CA HIS A 52 -2.45 -12.54 5.04
C HIS A 52 -2.00 -13.76 5.85
N PRO A 53 -2.91 -14.65 6.32
CA PRO A 53 -2.54 -15.76 7.21
C PRO A 53 -1.56 -16.75 6.58
N GLY A 54 -1.55 -16.87 5.25
CA GLY A 54 -0.60 -17.71 4.51
C GLY A 54 0.70 -17.02 4.11
N HIS A 55 1.03 -15.83 4.65
CA HIS A 55 2.20 -15.06 4.24
C HIS A 55 3.00 -14.53 5.44
N LYS A 56 4.32 -14.46 5.31
CA LYS A 56 5.23 -14.04 6.39
C LYS A 56 5.47 -12.53 6.45
N VAL A 57 5.23 -11.80 5.36
CA VAL A 57 5.35 -10.33 5.34
C VAL A 57 4.27 -9.70 6.22
N ALA A 58 4.66 -8.69 6.99
CA ALA A 58 3.83 -8.08 8.04
C ALA A 58 2.43 -7.63 7.56
N GLN A 59 2.35 -7.04 6.37
CA GLN A 59 1.09 -6.60 5.78
C GLN A 59 1.04 -6.88 4.27
N THR A 60 -0.15 -7.18 3.76
CA THR A 60 -0.38 -7.50 2.33
C THR A 60 -1.38 -6.60 1.66
N ARG A 61 -2.18 -5.85 2.44
CA ARG A 61 -3.21 -4.95 1.92
C ARG A 61 -3.48 -3.80 2.89
N THR A 62 -3.77 -2.62 2.33
CA THR A 62 -4.31 -1.48 3.06
C THR A 62 -5.57 -0.96 2.38
N SER A 63 -6.54 -0.56 3.18
CA SER A 63 -7.56 0.39 2.77
C SER A 63 -7.33 1.70 3.52
N ALA A 64 -7.26 2.80 2.79
CA ALA A 64 -7.02 4.13 3.37
C ALA A 64 -8.03 5.13 2.80
N ILE A 65 -8.55 5.98 3.68
CA ILE A 65 -9.32 7.18 3.33
C ILE A 65 -8.41 8.38 3.59
N LEU A 66 -8.17 9.18 2.56
CA LEU A 66 -7.39 10.41 2.62
C LEU A 66 -8.37 11.59 2.66
N ASP A 67 -8.37 12.32 3.77
CA ASP A 67 -9.26 13.46 3.99
C ASP A 67 -8.64 14.74 3.45
N TYR A 68 -9.22 15.28 2.38
CA TYR A 68 -8.86 16.58 1.78
C TYR A 68 -9.88 17.68 2.10
N GLY A 69 -10.83 17.40 3.00
CA GLY A 69 -11.95 18.27 3.33
C GLY A 69 -13.16 18.10 2.43
N ASP A 70 -14.00 19.13 2.39
CA ASP A 70 -15.38 19.00 1.92
C ASP A 70 -15.54 19.00 0.38
N SER A 71 -14.49 19.33 -0.36
CA SER A 71 -14.56 19.55 -1.82
C SER A 71 -13.95 18.45 -2.68
N VAL A 72 -13.05 17.62 -2.15
CA VAL A 72 -12.30 16.61 -2.91
C VAL A 72 -12.76 15.21 -2.51
N ARG A 73 -13.18 14.40 -3.49
CA ARG A 73 -13.69 13.03 -3.31
C ARG A 73 -13.53 12.21 -4.59
N CYS A 74 -13.39 10.90 -4.46
CA CYS A 74 -13.41 9.93 -5.57
C CYS A 74 -14.53 8.91 -5.27
N ALA A 75 -15.27 8.49 -6.29
CA ALA A 75 -16.38 7.53 -6.20
C ALA A 75 -15.95 6.14 -6.69
#